data_AF-A0A377JT81-F1
#
_entry.id   AF-A0A377JT81-F1
#
_cell.length_a   1.000
_cell.length_b   1.000
_cell.length_c   1.000
_cell.angle_alpha   90.00
_cell.angle_beta   90.00
_cell.angle_gamma   90.00
#
_symmetry.space_group_name_H-M   'P 1'
#
loop_
_entity.id
_entity.type
_entity.pdbx_description
1 polymer ?
#
loop_
_entity_poly.entity_id
_entity_poly.type
_entity_poly.pdbx_seq_one_letter_code
_entity_poly.pdbx_strand_id
1 'polypeptide(L)'
;MQQDKPLAQKLDERVFEQLLKYNPNTQNLWDIVGLFENERQKLRLEVAQYHQDIKDSQSTLKALRAEITAAKQTLHSLEQQLRDAPQIPENEEHTQILQKMTELELENSKLRVELRDLRSEFELEENLQQFEAESSKESH
;
A
#
# COMPACT_ATOMS: atom_id res chain seq x y z
N MET A 1 41.16 -3.76 -25.86
CA MET A 1 39.83 -4.39 -25.72
C MET A 1 40.03 -5.85 -25.36
N GLN A 2 40.00 -6.20 -24.07
CA GLN A 2 40.04 -7.60 -23.66
C GLN A 2 38.63 -8.14 -23.82
N GLN A 3 38.38 -8.94 -24.86
CA GLN A 3 37.16 -9.73 -24.94
C GLN A 3 37.20 -10.72 -23.78
N ASP A 4 36.25 -10.60 -22.87
CA ASP A 4 36.10 -11.55 -21.78
C ASP A 4 35.82 -12.92 -22.39
N LYS A 5 36.84 -13.77 -22.42
CA LYS A 5 36.70 -15.12 -22.97
C LYS A 5 35.56 -15.84 -22.22
N PRO A 6 34.66 -16.54 -22.93
CA PRO A 6 33.59 -17.30 -22.30
C PRO A 6 34.18 -18.26 -21.25
N LEU A 7 33.45 -18.45 -20.14
CA LEU A 7 33.91 -19.22 -18.98
C LEU A 7 34.42 -20.62 -19.35
N ALA A 8 33.78 -21.25 -20.34
CA ALA A 8 34.20 -22.54 -20.91
C ALA A 8 35.61 -22.49 -21.51
N GLN A 9 35.96 -21.44 -22.26
CA GLN A 9 37.31 -21.29 -22.81
C GLN A 9 38.36 -21.06 -21.72
N LYS A 10 38.02 -20.35 -20.64
CA LYS A 10 38.93 -20.15 -19.49
C LYS A 10 39.15 -21.47 -18.72
N LEU A 11 38.13 -22.31 -18.62
CA LEU A 11 38.21 -23.64 -18.00
C LEU A 11 39.07 -24.59 -18.84
N ASP A 12 38.82 -24.64 -20.14
CA ASP A 12 39.61 -25.42 -21.09
C ASP A 12 41.08 -24.99 -21.03
N GLU A 13 41.37 -23.68 -21.11
CA GLU A 13 42.73 -23.14 -21.02
C GLU A 13 43.44 -23.59 -19.74
N ARG A 14 42.76 -23.60 -18.59
CA ARG A 14 43.35 -24.05 -17.32
C ARG A 14 43.68 -25.54 -17.30
N VAL A 15 42.80 -26.39 -17.84
CA VAL A 15 43.03 -27.84 -17.92
C VAL A 15 44.14 -28.16 -18.91
N PHE A 16 44.16 -27.47 -20.06
CA PHE A 16 45.23 -27.59 -21.05
C PHE A 16 46.57 -27.09 -20.52
N GLU A 17 46.62 -25.99 -19.76
CA GLU A 17 47.86 -25.53 -19.10
C GLU A 17 48.39 -26.55 -18.08
N GLN A 18 47.51 -27.23 -17.35
CA GLN A 18 47.91 -28.31 -16.45
C GLN A 18 48.45 -29.52 -17.23
N LEU A 19 47.86 -29.83 -18.37
CA LEU A 19 48.33 -30.89 -19.27
C LEU A 19 49.68 -30.55 -19.91
N LEU A 20 49.91 -29.29 -20.31
CA LEU A 20 51.17 -28.85 -20.94
C LEU A 20 52.36 -28.88 -19.96
N LYS A 21 52.08 -28.79 -18.66
CA LYS A 21 53.10 -28.92 -17.60
C LYS A 21 53.39 -30.38 -17.24
N TYR A 22 52.65 -31.33 -17.80
CA TYR A 22 52.80 -32.74 -17.55
C TYR A 22 54.06 -33.29 -18.24
N ASN A 23 54.92 -33.99 -17.50
CA ASN A 23 56.14 -34.57 -18.04
C ASN A 23 56.01 -36.10 -18.17
N PRO A 24 55.89 -36.64 -19.39
CA PRO A 24 55.68 -38.07 -19.61
C PRO A 24 56.86 -38.96 -19.20
N ASN A 25 58.04 -38.39 -18.96
CA ASN A 25 59.23 -39.15 -18.53
C ASN A 25 59.29 -39.32 -17.00
N THR A 26 58.50 -38.58 -16.23
CA THR A 26 58.54 -38.59 -14.75
C THR A 26 57.17 -38.84 -14.10
N GLN A 27 56.06 -38.76 -14.84
CA GLN A 27 54.70 -38.89 -14.32
C GLN A 27 53.93 -40.03 -15.00
N ASN A 28 52.98 -40.66 -14.28
CA ASN A 28 52.23 -41.82 -14.75
C ASN A 28 51.04 -41.41 -15.64
N LEU A 29 50.96 -41.95 -16.86
CA LEU A 29 49.90 -41.65 -17.84
C LEU A 29 48.46 -41.74 -17.27
N TRP A 30 48.24 -42.58 -16.26
CA TRP A 30 46.96 -42.67 -15.54
C TRP A 30 46.58 -41.40 -14.76
N ASP A 31 47.54 -40.58 -14.36
CA ASP A 31 47.32 -39.30 -13.68
C ASP A 31 46.61 -38.30 -14.61
N ILE A 32 46.92 -38.35 -15.91
CA ILE A 32 46.22 -37.55 -16.94
C ILE A 32 44.76 -37.96 -17.03
N VAL A 33 44.50 -39.27 -17.06
CA VAL A 33 43.13 -39.80 -17.10
C VAL A 33 42.36 -39.36 -15.85
N GLY A 34 43.00 -39.40 -14.68
CA GLY A 34 42.41 -38.92 -13.42
C GLY A 34 42.06 -37.42 -13.44
N LEU A 35 42.92 -36.56 -14.01
CA LEU A 35 42.63 -35.13 -14.18
C LEU A 35 41.36 -34.89 -15.00
N PHE A 36 41.25 -35.52 -16.17
CA PHE A 36 40.07 -35.36 -17.02
C PHE A 36 38.82 -35.98 -16.42
N GLU A 37 38.92 -37.11 -15.72
CA GLU A 37 37.76 -37.73 -15.08
C GLU A 37 37.22 -36.87 -13.93
N ASN A 38 38.11 -36.25 -13.16
CA ASN A 38 37.74 -35.30 -12.11
C ASN A 38 37.04 -34.05 -12.68
N GLU A 39 37.57 -33.44 -13.74
CA GLU A 39 36.93 -32.28 -14.38
C GLU A 39 35.60 -32.66 -15.04
N ARG A 40 35.50 -33.84 -15.66
CA ARG A 40 34.24 -34.40 -16.16
C ARG A 40 33.22 -34.57 -15.04
N GLN A 41 33.63 -35.06 -13.88
CA GLN A 41 32.73 -35.23 -12.73
C GLN A 41 32.24 -33.88 -12.20
N LYS A 42 33.12 -32.88 -12.07
CA LYS A 42 32.73 -31.52 -11.67
C LYS A 42 31.71 -30.93 -12.63
N LEU A 43 31.97 -31.02 -13.94
CA LEU A 43 31.05 -30.51 -14.95
C LEU A 43 29.68 -31.21 -14.88
N ARG A 44 29.65 -32.53 -14.66
CA ARG A 44 28.38 -33.26 -14.48
C ARG A 44 27.58 -32.74 -13.28
N LEU A 45 28.25 -32.46 -12.17
CA LEU A 45 27.61 -31.91 -10.97
C LEU A 45 27.07 -30.51 -11.22
N GLU A 46 27.86 -29.63 -11.86
CA GLU A 46 27.43 -28.28 -12.22
C GLU A 46 26.24 -28.29 -13.17
N VAL A 47 26.27 -29.13 -14.21
CA VAL A 47 25.14 -29.28 -15.15
C VAL A 47 23.89 -29.78 -14.43
N ALA A 48 24.02 -30.76 -13.53
CA ALA A 48 22.91 -31.25 -12.74
C ALA A 48 22.34 -30.15 -11.82
N GLN A 49 23.21 -29.36 -11.19
CA GLN A 49 22.81 -28.22 -10.37
C GLN A 49 22.08 -27.16 -11.19
N TYR A 50 22.63 -26.74 -12.33
CA TYR A 50 21.97 -25.77 -13.20
C TYR A 50 20.62 -26.27 -13.69
N HIS A 51 20.49 -27.56 -14.00
CA HIS A 51 19.21 -28.13 -14.38
C HIS A 51 18.18 -28.02 -13.26
N GLN A 52 18.60 -28.29 -12.03
CA GLN A 52 17.75 -28.14 -10.85
C GLN A 52 17.37 -26.67 -10.61
N ASP A 53 18.33 -25.75 -10.68
CA ASP A 53 18.08 -24.31 -10.50
C ASP A 53 17.11 -23.76 -11.57
N ILE A 54 17.24 -24.20 -12.82
CA ILE A 54 16.32 -23.84 -13.91
C ILE A 54 14.91 -24.35 -13.58
N LYS A 55 14.78 -25.60 -13.13
CA LYS A 55 13.50 -26.19 -12.78
C LYS A 55 12.83 -25.44 -11.62
N ASP A 56 13.61 -25.11 -10.60
CA ASP A 56 13.12 -24.37 -9.44
C ASP A 56 12.70 -22.94 -9.85
N SER A 57 13.51 -22.27 -10.66
CA SER A 57 13.19 -20.95 -11.22
C SER A 57 11.93 -20.96 -12.11
N GLN A 58 11.71 -22.02 -12.88
CA GLN A 58 10.47 -22.18 -13.65
C GLN A 58 9.26 -22.35 -12.73
N SER A 59 9.41 -23.08 -11.63
CA SER A 59 8.34 -23.27 -10.64
C SER A 59 7.96 -21.96 -9.95
N THR A 60 8.94 -21.16 -9.53
CA THR A 60 8.71 -19.85 -8.89
C THR A 60 8.07 -18.87 -9.87
N LEU A 61 8.53 -18.82 -11.13
CA LEU A 61 7.90 -18.00 -12.17
C LEU A 61 6.44 -18.39 -12.41
N LYS A 62 6.10 -19.69 -12.36
CA LYS A 62 4.72 -20.14 -12.50
C LYS A 62 3.84 -19.67 -11.33
N ALA A 63 4.35 -19.77 -10.10
CA ALA A 63 3.66 -19.29 -8.90
C ALA A 63 3.42 -17.78 -8.96
N LEU A 64 4.45 -16.98 -9.25
CA LEU A 64 4.34 -15.53 -9.38
C LEU A 64 3.35 -15.10 -10.47
N ARG A 65 3.34 -15.79 -11.62
CA ARG A 65 2.34 -15.53 -12.67
C ARG A 65 0.91 -15.79 -12.20
N ALA A 66 0.70 -16.84 -11.39
CA ALA A 66 -0.61 -17.13 -10.82
C ALA A 66 -1.04 -16.04 -9.82
N GLU A 67 -0.14 -15.61 -8.94
CA GLU A 67 -0.38 -14.52 -7.99
C GLU A 67 -0.73 -13.20 -8.71
N ILE A 68 0.02 -12.83 -9.75
CA ILE A 68 -0.27 -11.63 -10.56
C ILE A 68 -1.65 -11.73 -11.20
N THR A 69 -2.04 -12.92 -11.69
CA THR A 69 -3.34 -13.11 -12.32
C THR A 69 -4.47 -12.98 -11.30
N ALA A 70 -4.30 -13.57 -10.11
CA ALA A 70 -5.25 -13.44 -9.02
C ALA A 70 -5.39 -11.97 -8.56
N ALA A 71 -4.26 -11.27 -8.37
CA ALA A 71 -4.26 -9.85 -8.00
C ALA A 71 -4.92 -8.94 -9.05
N LYS A 72 -4.75 -9.25 -10.34
CA LYS A 72 -5.46 -8.53 -11.42
C LYS A 72 -6.95 -8.77 -11.38
N GLN A 73 -7.38 -10.00 -11.11
CA GLN A 73 -8.80 -10.32 -10.98
C GLN A 73 -9.43 -9.63 -9.77
N THR A 74 -8.74 -9.59 -8.62
CA THR A 74 -9.23 -8.88 -7.43
C THR A 74 -9.33 -7.38 -7.69
N LEU A 75 -8.30 -6.75 -8.28
CA LEU A 75 -8.37 -5.34 -8.68
C LEU A 75 -9.55 -5.08 -9.62
N HIS A 76 -9.72 -5.90 -10.65
CA HIS A 76 -10.84 -5.74 -11.57
C HIS A 76 -12.20 -5.86 -10.86
N SER A 77 -12.34 -6.80 -9.93
CA SER A 77 -13.56 -6.95 -9.13
C SER A 77 -13.82 -5.76 -8.22
N LEU A 78 -12.77 -5.17 -7.61
CA LEU A 78 -12.87 -3.99 -6.77
C LEU A 78 -13.20 -2.74 -7.58
N GLU A 79 -12.60 -2.58 -8.76
CA GLU A 79 -12.94 -1.51 -9.68
C GLU A 79 -14.40 -1.60 -10.13
N GLN A 80 -14.89 -2.81 -10.42
CA GLN A 80 -16.28 -3.04 -10.77
C GLN A 80 -17.20 -2.72 -9.58
N GLN A 81 -16.86 -3.17 -8.37
CA GLN A 81 -17.57 -2.81 -7.15
C GLN A 81 -17.59 -1.31 -6.90
N LEU A 82 -16.51 -0.58 -7.21
CA LEU A 82 -16.48 0.88 -7.06
C LEU A 82 -17.37 1.59 -8.09
N ARG A 83 -17.45 1.06 -9.32
CA ARG A 83 -18.36 1.58 -10.36
C ARG A 83 -19.82 1.32 -10.02
N ASP A 84 -20.10 0.12 -9.53
CA ASP A 84 -21.46 -0.35 -9.22
C ASP A 84 -21.88 0.06 -7.80
N ALA A 85 -20.95 0.50 -6.97
CA ALA A 85 -21.26 1.10 -5.68
C ALA A 85 -22.18 2.29 -5.93
N PRO A 86 -23.35 2.35 -5.26
CA PRO A 86 -24.21 3.50 -5.37
C PRO A 86 -23.37 4.72 -5.01
N GLN A 87 -23.21 5.62 -5.98
CA GLN A 87 -22.82 6.99 -5.70
C GLN A 87 -23.89 7.48 -4.73
N ILE A 88 -23.57 7.55 -3.44
CA ILE A 88 -24.44 8.21 -2.47
C ILE A 88 -24.69 9.57 -3.10
N PRO A 89 -25.95 9.97 -3.37
CA PRO A 89 -26.22 11.33 -3.81
C PRO A 89 -25.95 12.22 -2.60
N GLU A 90 -24.67 12.49 -2.33
CA GLU A 90 -24.17 13.37 -1.29
C GLU A 90 -24.73 14.79 -1.45
N ASN A 91 -25.45 15.09 -2.52
CA ASN A 91 -26.02 16.41 -2.73
C ASN A 91 -27.44 16.56 -2.20
N GLU A 92 -28.40 15.66 -2.42
CA GLU A 92 -29.79 15.98 -2.07
C GLU A 92 -30.07 15.85 -0.57
N GLU A 93 -29.70 14.72 0.05
CA GLU A 93 -29.94 14.51 1.48
C GLU A 93 -29.07 15.44 2.33
N HIS A 94 -27.79 15.61 1.98
CA HIS A 94 -26.90 16.53 2.67
C HIS A 94 -27.34 18.00 2.53
N THR A 95 -27.77 18.43 1.34
CA THR A 95 -28.30 19.79 1.15
C THR A 95 -29.59 20.01 1.93
N GLN A 96 -30.48 19.02 1.98
CA GLN A 96 -31.70 19.11 2.79
C GLN A 96 -31.40 19.15 4.29
N ILE A 97 -30.40 18.40 4.76
CA ILE A 97 -29.95 18.43 6.15
C ILE A 97 -29.35 19.81 6.48
N LEU A 98 -28.51 20.37 5.60
CA LEU A 98 -27.93 21.70 5.79
C LEU A 98 -29.01 22.79 5.81
N GLN A 99 -30.00 22.72 4.92
CA GLN A 99 -31.13 23.65 4.92
C GLN A 99 -31.91 23.59 6.23
N LYS A 100 -32.29 22.39 6.69
CA LYS A 100 -32.96 22.21 7.99
C LYS A 100 -32.12 22.73 9.16
N MET A 101 -30.80 22.55 9.12
CA MET A 101 -29.90 23.06 10.14
C MET A 101 -29.94 24.59 10.19
N THR A 102 -29.87 25.26 9.04
CA THR A 102 -29.94 26.74 8.98
C THR A 102 -31.30 27.29 9.41
N GLU A 103 -32.41 26.60 9.09
CA GLU A 103 -33.75 26.97 9.54
C GLU A 103 -33.87 26.88 11.07
N LEU A 104 -33.38 25.79 11.66
CA LEU A 104 -33.38 25.60 13.11
C LEU A 104 -32.49 26.62 13.83
N GLU A 105 -31.34 26.98 13.26
CA GLU A 105 -30.47 28.03 13.79
C GLU A 105 -31.15 29.40 13.80
N LEU A 106 -31.87 29.74 12.72
CA LEU A 106 -32.64 30.98 12.63
C LEU A 106 -33.78 31.01 13.64
N GLU A 107 -34.51 29.92 13.77
CA GLU A 107 -35.59 29.80 14.76
C GLU A 107 -35.06 29.93 16.19
N ASN A 108 -33.93 29.27 16.51
CA ASN A 108 -33.29 29.40 17.82
C ASN A 108 -32.87 30.86 18.10
N SER A 109 -32.33 31.56 17.10
CA SER A 109 -31.97 32.96 17.21
C SER A 109 -33.20 33.86 17.48
N LYS A 110 -34.30 33.64 16.75
CA LYS A 110 -35.57 34.36 16.99
C LYS A 110 -36.10 34.14 18.40
N LEU A 111 -36.17 32.88 18.83
CA LEU A 111 -36.64 32.52 20.17
C LEU A 111 -35.79 33.15 21.27
N ARG A 112 -34.46 33.25 21.08
CA ARG A 112 -33.58 33.95 22.04
C ARG A 112 -33.88 35.45 22.13
N VAL A 113 -34.20 36.08 21.00
CA VAL A 113 -34.57 37.50 20.98
C VAL A 113 -35.92 37.70 21.68
N GLU A 114 -36.92 36.88 21.34
CA GLU A 114 -38.24 36.94 21.97
C GLU A 114 -38.16 36.73 23.49
N LEU A 115 -37.35 35.77 23.95
CA LEU A 115 -37.11 35.56 25.39
C LEU A 115 -36.44 36.75 26.06
N ARG A 116 -35.49 37.41 25.39
CA ARG A 116 -34.84 38.62 25.91
C ARG A 116 -35.85 39.76 26.04
N ASP A 117 -36.65 39.97 25.01
CA ASP A 117 -37.60 41.08 24.95
C ASP A 117 -38.70 40.88 26.00
N LEU A 118 -39.24 39.67 26.14
CA LEU A 118 -40.17 39.31 27.24
C LEU A 118 -39.56 39.55 28.62
N ARG A 119 -38.29 39.15 28.83
CA ARG A 119 -37.60 39.38 30.10
C ARG A 119 -37.48 40.88 30.42
N SER A 120 -37.18 41.70 29.41
CA SER A 120 -37.12 43.16 29.56
C SER A 120 -38.49 43.78 29.82
N GLU A 121 -39.55 43.29 29.19
CA GLU A 121 -40.93 43.71 29.47
C GLU A 121 -41.33 43.41 30.92
N PHE A 122 -41.04 42.20 31.41
CA PHE A 122 -41.27 41.82 32.81
C PHE A 122 -40.49 42.72 33.79
N GLU A 123 -39.22 43.00 33.53
CA GLU A 123 -38.41 43.89 34.36
C GLU A 123 -38.95 45.33 34.37
N LEU A 124 -39.43 45.84 33.23
CA LEU A 124 -40.05 47.15 33.13
C LEU A 124 -41.36 47.23 33.91
N GLU A 125 -42.21 46.21 33.79
CA GLU A 125 -43.48 46.15 34.48
C GLU A 125 -43.31 46.04 36.00
N GLU A 126 -42.32 45.27 36.47
CA GLU A 126 -41.93 45.24 37.89
C GLU A 126 -41.46 46.61 38.39
N ASN A 127 -40.59 47.29 37.64
CA ASN A 127 -40.11 48.63 37.99
C ASN A 127 -41.24 49.67 38.03
N LEU A 128 -42.19 49.60 37.09
CA LEU A 128 -43.38 50.45 37.07
C LEU A 128 -44.26 50.24 38.29
N GLN A 129 -44.54 48.98 38.65
CA GLN A 129 -45.32 48.65 39.85
C GLN A 129 -44.63 49.12 41.13
N GLN A 130 -43.30 49.00 41.21
CA GLN A 130 -42.52 49.51 42.35
C GLN A 130 -42.60 51.04 42.44
N PHE A 131 -42.44 51.75 41.32
CA PHE A 131 -42.55 53.21 41.28
C PHE A 131 -43.94 53.71 41.68
N GLU A 132 -45.02 53.08 41.19
CA GLU A 132 -46.39 53.41 41.59
C GLU A 132 -46.65 53.16 43.08
N ALA A 133 -46.09 52.06 43.63
CA ALA A 133 -46.19 51.73 45.04
C ALA A 133 -45.39 52.70 45.94
N GLU A 134 -44.24 53.20 45.48
CA GLU A 134 -43.43 54.20 46.19
C GLU A 134 -44.06 55.59 46.13
N SER A 135 -44.53 56.03 44.97
CA SER A 135 -45.26 57.30 44.80
C SER A 135 -46.53 57.36 45.65
N SER A 136 -47.24 56.24 45.78
CA SER A 136 -48.43 56.16 46.64
C SER A 136 -48.10 56.29 48.14
N LYS A 137 -46.91 55.84 48.57
CA LYS A 137 -46.45 55.94 49.98
C LYS A 137 -45.95 57.33 50.36
N GLU A 138 -45.44 58.11 49.42
CA GLU A 138 -44.99 59.50 49.65
C GLU A 138 -46.14 60.53 49.68
N SER A 139 -47.33 60.16 49.21
CA SER A 139 -48.53 61.03 49.16
C SER A 139 -49.44 60.97 50.41
N HIS A 140 -48.99 60.33 51.49
CA HIS A 140 -49.68 60.22 52.79
C HIS A 140 -48.78 60.74 53.92
#